data_AF-A0A2E9VUR7-F1
#
_entry.id   AF-A0A2E9VUR7-F1
#
_cell.length_a   1.000
_cell.length_b   1.000
_cell.length_c   1.000
_cell.angle_alpha   90.00
_cell.angle_beta   90.00
_cell.angle_gamma   90.00
#
_symmetry.space_group_name_H-M   'P 1'
#
loop_
_entity.id
_entity.type
_entity.pdbx_description
1 polymer ?
#
loop_
_entity_poly.entity_id
_entity_poly.type
_entity_poly.pdbx_seq_one_letter_code
_entity_poly.pdbx_strand_id
1 'polypeptide(L)'
;MLKHQASRLTSNWLLLLLLAPIVAIGCGLGGSSDSPPAEETKGNTTAPSKVSDSPKEIVAGWKDPQFALVLTGEQKGYMEPCGCSETQSGGISRRADLFRQLREDKGWEVAGLDLGDFVKRSRRQDQIKFGVMHTALKDMGYEALTLGPADLKLQVDYLFSTMSNADDLPYVSANVIFYDTPDIGSPARFQIFELNGVKIGVTGVLGEKFASKVFPEGDNSANDLLRVDDPVKSLKPIVAKLKEQGCDILFLLSQASKSETESILKSVPEFDLCLTGGGPEDPNGLTETVGKTVVMEAGRKGKYAGVLGYYPDEEKKFRYELVDLNKDRFKRTQAMEEHMAFYQDLLREQNIVESEPAVPHPSGYTYVGSEKCGTCHTKAYAKWKSTKHSHATETLIKGEENYSETEWISRINDPECLACHAVGWNPQEVFRFEGGFVNMEDTPHLTGQGCENCHGPGSHHTEMEAVFTETRQSTPDIVAAREAIKVNLVMAEKQVCVKCHDFENSPKFNFEKYWDKVIHRGKD
;
A
#
# COMPACT_ATOMS: atom_id res chain seq x y z
N MET A 1 28.89 14.88 64.74
CA MET A 1 27.93 16.01 64.76
C MET A 1 27.14 15.93 63.46
N LEU A 2 25.88 15.46 63.48
CA LEU A 2 24.63 16.25 63.44
C LEU A 2 24.48 17.02 62.11
N LYS A 3 23.37 17.06 61.34
CA LYS A 3 21.98 16.58 61.49
C LYS A 3 21.21 16.89 60.17
N HIS A 4 20.24 16.03 59.83
CA HIS A 4 18.90 16.23 59.22
C HIS A 4 18.50 17.43 58.34
N GLN A 5 17.78 17.14 57.23
CA GLN A 5 16.32 17.34 56.97
C GLN A 5 15.99 16.84 55.53
N ALA A 6 15.14 15.82 55.25
CA ALA A 6 13.66 15.76 55.19
C ALA A 6 13.02 16.79 54.21
N SER A 7 12.25 16.41 53.18
CA SER A 7 10.86 15.90 53.29
C SER A 7 10.31 15.17 52.04
N ARG A 8 9.27 14.37 52.28
CA ARG A 8 8.40 13.63 51.34
C ARG A 8 7.32 14.54 50.73
N LEU A 9 6.81 14.20 49.55
CA LEU A 9 5.41 14.45 49.15
C LEU A 9 4.97 13.41 48.09
N THR A 10 4.11 12.48 48.53
CA THR A 10 3.26 11.61 47.69
C THR A 10 1.92 12.29 47.49
N SER A 11 1.34 12.28 46.29
CA SER A 11 -0.05 12.72 46.08
C SER A 11 -0.74 11.93 44.96
N ASN A 12 -1.88 11.38 45.34
CA ASN A 12 -2.87 10.62 44.57
C ASN A 12 -3.35 11.33 43.30
N TRP A 13 -3.58 10.55 42.24
CA TRP A 13 -4.56 10.90 41.20
C TRP A 13 -5.63 9.81 41.15
N LEU A 14 -6.83 10.19 41.59
CA LEU A 14 -8.06 9.39 41.55
C LEU A 14 -8.63 9.38 40.12
N LEU A 15 -9.02 8.19 39.65
CA LEU A 15 -9.91 7.99 38.51
C LEU A 15 -11.31 8.54 38.82
N LEU A 16 -11.84 9.37 37.92
CA LEU A 16 -13.25 9.78 37.86
C LEU A 16 -13.97 8.90 36.83
N LEU A 17 -14.70 7.90 37.31
CA LEU A 17 -15.71 7.15 36.56
C LEU A 17 -17.07 7.86 36.71
N LEU A 18 -17.59 8.40 35.60
CA LEU A 18 -18.96 8.92 35.52
C LEU A 18 -19.94 7.77 35.28
N LEU A 19 -20.68 7.39 36.33
CA LEU A 19 -21.87 6.55 36.27
C LEU A 19 -23.11 7.44 36.12
N ALA A 20 -23.83 7.30 35.01
CA ALA A 20 -25.17 7.88 34.84
C ALA A 20 -26.25 6.86 35.23
N PRO A 21 -27.32 7.26 35.95
CA PRO A 21 -28.37 6.34 36.38
C PRO A 21 -29.41 6.10 35.27
N ILE A 22 -29.69 4.83 34.97
CA ILE A 22 -30.82 4.41 34.15
C ILE A 22 -32.07 4.37 35.03
N VAL A 23 -33.05 5.21 34.71
CA VAL A 23 -34.38 5.22 35.31
C VAL A 23 -35.23 4.14 34.63
N ALA A 24 -35.69 3.17 35.42
CA ALA A 24 -36.66 2.18 35.03
C ALA A 24 -38.09 2.76 35.15
N ILE A 25 -38.84 2.74 34.06
CA ILE A 25 -40.31 2.87 34.07
C ILE A 25 -40.85 1.62 33.40
N GLY A 26 -41.41 0.73 34.21
CA GLY A 26 -42.27 -0.35 33.76
C GLY A 26 -43.72 0.12 33.74
N CYS A 27 -44.44 -0.22 32.67
CA CYS A 27 -45.89 -0.37 32.70
C CYS A 27 -46.37 -1.14 31.45
N GLY A 28 -47.18 -2.18 31.67
CA GLY A 28 -48.30 -2.48 30.77
C GLY A 28 -48.13 -3.64 29.80
N LEU A 29 -48.48 -4.84 30.26
CA LEU A 29 -48.82 -6.03 29.46
C LEU A 29 -50.04 -5.78 28.55
N GLY A 30 -50.03 -6.37 27.36
CA GLY A 30 -51.25 -6.70 26.62
C GLY A 30 -51.07 -6.94 25.12
N GLY A 31 -51.37 -8.17 24.67
CA GLY A 31 -51.94 -8.38 23.33
C GLY A 31 -51.16 -9.26 22.34
N SER A 32 -51.53 -10.54 22.33
CA SER A 32 -51.71 -11.42 21.16
C SER A 32 -50.60 -11.57 20.11
N SER A 33 -50.06 -12.78 20.08
CA SER A 33 -49.45 -13.46 18.93
C SER A 33 -50.43 -13.55 17.75
N ASP A 34 -50.01 -13.09 16.58
CA ASP A 34 -50.25 -13.75 15.28
C ASP A 34 -49.47 -12.99 14.20
N SER A 35 -48.56 -13.66 13.49
CA SER A 35 -47.95 -13.17 12.27
C SER A 35 -47.93 -14.31 11.24
N PRO A 36 -48.44 -14.09 10.02
CA PRO A 36 -48.58 -15.13 9.00
C PRO A 36 -47.21 -15.46 8.37
N PRO A 37 -47.06 -16.65 7.75
CA PRO A 37 -45.81 -17.04 7.11
C PRO A 37 -45.55 -16.16 5.89
N ALA A 38 -44.30 -15.69 5.75
CA ALA A 38 -43.85 -14.93 4.60
C ALA A 38 -43.90 -15.78 3.33
N GLU A 39 -44.68 -15.32 2.34
CA GLU A 39 -44.75 -15.87 0.99
C GLU A 39 -43.41 -15.72 0.25
N GLU A 40 -42.92 -16.82 -0.30
CA GLU A 40 -41.82 -16.87 -1.25
C GLU A 40 -42.16 -16.08 -2.52
N THR A 41 -41.60 -14.88 -2.64
CA THR A 41 -41.55 -14.18 -3.92
C THR A 41 -40.43 -14.79 -4.77
N LYS A 42 -40.82 -15.57 -5.79
CA LYS A 42 -39.93 -16.03 -6.87
C LYS A 42 -39.39 -14.81 -7.63
N GLY A 43 -38.28 -14.27 -7.17
CA GLY A 43 -37.46 -13.34 -7.94
C GLY A 43 -36.86 -14.08 -9.12
N ASN A 44 -37.20 -13.64 -10.33
CA ASN A 44 -36.54 -14.05 -11.57
C ASN A 44 -35.04 -13.75 -11.46
N THR A 45 -34.24 -14.76 -11.15
CA THR A 45 -32.78 -14.69 -11.28
C THR A 45 -32.44 -14.69 -12.75
N THR A 46 -32.23 -13.51 -13.32
CA THR A 46 -31.45 -13.39 -14.55
C THR A 46 -30.04 -13.91 -14.23
N ALA A 47 -29.67 -14.99 -14.92
CA ALA A 47 -28.33 -15.55 -14.85
C ALA A 47 -27.29 -14.45 -15.13
N PRO A 48 -26.11 -14.47 -14.47
CA PRO A 48 -25.04 -13.55 -14.81
C PRO A 48 -24.68 -13.76 -16.28
N SER A 49 -24.80 -12.68 -17.06
CA SER A 49 -24.37 -12.65 -18.45
C SER A 49 -22.91 -13.08 -18.52
N LYS A 50 -22.61 -14.10 -19.32
CA LYS A 50 -21.24 -14.48 -19.68
C LYS A 50 -20.50 -13.22 -20.12
N VAL A 51 -19.49 -12.83 -19.36
CA VAL A 51 -18.51 -11.80 -19.73
C VAL A 51 -17.82 -12.30 -20.99
N SER A 52 -17.72 -11.46 -22.02
CA SER A 52 -17.07 -11.81 -23.28
C SER A 52 -15.60 -12.11 -23.06
N ASP A 53 -15.11 -13.24 -23.58
CA ASP A 53 -13.73 -13.76 -23.45
C ASP A 53 -12.65 -12.98 -24.24
N SER A 54 -12.93 -11.75 -24.65
CA SER A 54 -11.95 -10.88 -25.33
C SER A 54 -11.68 -9.64 -24.47
N PRO A 55 -10.41 -9.30 -24.17
CA PRO A 55 -10.06 -8.10 -23.41
C PRO A 55 -10.72 -6.87 -24.05
N LYS A 56 -11.36 -6.01 -23.25
CA LYS A 56 -11.88 -4.74 -23.77
C LYS A 56 -10.74 -3.93 -24.40
N GLU A 57 -10.97 -3.35 -25.58
CA GLU A 57 -9.97 -2.50 -26.26
C GLU A 57 -9.64 -1.26 -25.42
N ILE A 58 -8.38 -0.78 -25.40
CA ILE A 58 -8.03 0.46 -24.65
C ILE A 58 -8.67 1.59 -25.44
N VAL A 59 -9.32 2.52 -24.75
CA VAL A 59 -9.83 3.75 -25.37
C VAL A 59 -10.69 3.44 -26.60
N ALA A 60 -11.58 2.46 -26.45
CA ALA A 60 -12.39 1.92 -27.54
C ALA A 60 -13.19 3.04 -28.23
N GLY A 61 -13.08 3.11 -29.56
CA GLY A 61 -13.77 4.12 -30.38
C GLY A 61 -13.20 5.54 -30.30
N TRP A 62 -12.05 5.74 -29.67
CA TRP A 62 -11.32 7.00 -29.77
C TRP A 62 -10.71 7.14 -31.17
N LYS A 63 -10.74 8.36 -31.70
CA LYS A 63 -9.91 8.73 -32.85
C LYS A 63 -8.47 8.92 -32.35
N ASP A 64 -7.53 9.11 -33.26
CA ASP A 64 -6.16 9.46 -32.87
C ASP A 64 -6.16 10.85 -32.22
N PRO A 65 -5.68 10.97 -30.96
CA PRO A 65 -5.48 12.25 -30.33
C PRO A 65 -4.23 12.94 -30.89
N GLN A 66 -4.12 14.26 -30.70
CA GLN A 66 -2.87 14.96 -30.99
C GLN A 66 -1.75 14.46 -30.07
N PHE A 67 -2.04 14.17 -28.80
CA PHE A 67 -1.17 13.43 -27.90
C PHE A 67 -1.99 12.73 -26.82
N ALA A 68 -1.40 11.75 -26.13
CA ALA A 68 -1.96 11.16 -24.93
C ALA A 68 -1.06 11.33 -23.70
N LEU A 69 -1.68 11.48 -22.54
CA LEU A 69 -1.00 11.42 -21.25
C LEU A 69 -1.46 10.18 -20.49
N VAL A 70 -0.51 9.46 -19.89
CA VAL A 70 -0.78 8.42 -18.90
C VAL A 70 -0.62 9.03 -17.51
N LEU A 71 -1.69 8.99 -16.74
CA LEU A 71 -1.83 9.62 -15.43
C LEU A 71 -1.86 8.56 -14.34
N THR A 72 -0.90 8.62 -13.42
CA THR A 72 -0.79 7.68 -12.30
C THR A 72 -0.57 8.41 -10.99
N GLY A 73 -0.64 7.69 -9.87
CA GLY A 73 -0.52 8.30 -8.56
C GLY A 73 -0.78 7.33 -7.43
N GLU A 74 -0.38 7.72 -6.23
CA GLU A 74 -0.61 7.00 -4.97
C GLU A 74 -0.26 5.49 -5.10
N GLN A 75 0.93 5.18 -5.63
CA GLN A 75 1.42 3.80 -5.80
C GLN A 75 1.54 3.04 -4.48
N LYS A 76 1.85 3.73 -3.37
CA LYS A 76 1.94 3.14 -2.01
C LYS A 76 2.85 1.90 -1.90
N GLY A 77 3.94 1.87 -2.66
CA GLY A 77 4.98 0.85 -2.59
C GLY A 77 4.68 -0.42 -3.39
N TYR A 78 3.54 -0.49 -4.09
CA TYR A 78 3.15 -1.65 -4.89
C TYR A 78 3.86 -1.64 -6.25
N MET A 79 5.08 -2.15 -6.33
CA MET A 79 5.82 -2.25 -7.59
C MET A 79 5.23 -3.33 -8.51
N GLU A 80 4.72 -4.41 -7.92
CA GLU A 80 4.07 -5.53 -8.61
C GLU A 80 2.87 -6.02 -7.80
N PRO A 81 1.90 -6.70 -8.45
CA PRO A 81 0.97 -7.55 -7.75
C PRO A 81 1.71 -8.62 -6.93
N CYS A 82 1.21 -8.94 -5.73
CA CYS A 82 1.73 -10.05 -4.89
C CYS A 82 1.77 -11.39 -5.64
N GLY A 83 0.87 -11.59 -6.62
CA GLY A 83 0.65 -12.88 -7.29
C GLY A 83 -0.26 -13.82 -6.47
N CYS A 84 -0.51 -13.47 -5.21
CA CYS A 84 -1.24 -14.24 -4.20
C CYS A 84 -2.74 -14.44 -4.53
N SER A 85 -3.28 -13.64 -5.46
CA SER A 85 -4.65 -13.76 -5.97
C SER A 85 -4.69 -13.60 -7.50
N GLU A 86 -5.48 -14.45 -8.15
CA GLU A 86 -5.62 -14.48 -9.62
C GLU A 86 -6.13 -13.17 -10.22
N THR A 87 -6.77 -12.29 -9.45
CA THR A 87 -7.43 -11.07 -9.92
C THR A 87 -6.67 -9.79 -9.56
N GLN A 88 -5.41 -9.88 -9.14
CA GLN A 88 -4.66 -8.68 -8.75
C GLN A 88 -4.25 -7.87 -9.97
N SER A 89 -4.73 -6.63 -10.02
CA SER A 89 -4.34 -5.63 -11.00
C SER A 89 -3.11 -4.84 -10.56
N GLY A 90 -2.51 -4.15 -11.52
CA GLY A 90 -1.41 -3.21 -11.30
C GLY A 90 -0.03 -3.79 -11.60
N GLY A 91 0.97 -3.09 -11.10
CA GLY A 91 2.38 -3.34 -11.35
C GLY A 91 2.97 -2.46 -12.44
N ILE A 92 4.22 -2.05 -12.23
CA ILE A 92 4.95 -1.18 -13.16
C ILE A 92 5.13 -1.83 -14.53
N SER A 93 5.22 -3.16 -14.57
CA SER A 93 5.40 -3.88 -15.83
C SER A 93 4.16 -3.87 -16.73
N ARG A 94 2.97 -4.09 -16.16
CA ARG A 94 1.71 -3.99 -16.91
C ARG A 94 1.44 -2.56 -17.36
N ARG A 95 1.86 -1.58 -16.56
CA ARG A 95 1.83 -0.17 -16.95
C ARG A 95 2.76 0.11 -18.14
N ALA A 96 3.97 -0.45 -18.15
CA ALA A 96 4.87 -0.32 -19.29
C ALA A 96 4.26 -0.91 -20.57
N ASP A 97 3.55 -2.05 -20.48
CA ASP A 97 2.85 -2.60 -21.64
C ASP A 97 1.68 -1.71 -22.09
N LEU A 98 1.00 -0.97 -21.19
CA LEU A 98 0.05 0.07 -21.61
C LEU A 98 0.74 1.16 -22.44
N PHE A 99 1.89 1.68 -22.00
CA PHE A 99 2.66 2.65 -22.79
C PHE A 99 3.08 2.09 -24.14
N ARG A 100 3.56 0.84 -24.16
CA ARG A 100 3.91 0.13 -25.39
C ARG A 100 2.73 0.02 -26.35
N GLN A 101 1.57 -0.42 -25.87
CA GLN A 101 0.34 -0.53 -26.69
C GLN A 101 -0.09 0.83 -27.26
N LEU A 102 -0.02 1.91 -26.47
CA LEU A 102 -0.37 3.25 -26.96
C LEU A 102 0.64 3.81 -27.97
N ARG A 103 1.94 3.55 -27.79
CA ARG A 103 2.99 4.07 -28.68
C ARG A 103 3.17 3.22 -29.94
N GLU A 104 3.29 1.91 -29.79
CA GLU A 104 3.63 0.99 -30.88
C GLU A 104 2.40 0.50 -31.62
N ASP A 105 1.35 0.08 -30.91
CA ASP A 105 0.18 -0.54 -31.54
C ASP A 105 -0.80 0.54 -32.06
N LYS A 106 -0.95 1.66 -31.35
CA LYS A 106 -1.78 2.81 -31.77
C LYS A 106 -0.99 3.91 -32.49
N GLY A 107 0.34 3.96 -32.38
CA GLY A 107 1.16 4.98 -33.04
C GLY A 107 1.08 6.37 -32.41
N TRP A 108 0.64 6.48 -31.16
CA TRP A 108 0.42 7.78 -30.51
C TRP A 108 1.70 8.34 -29.88
N GLU A 109 1.79 9.66 -29.80
CA GLU A 109 2.77 10.32 -28.93
C GLU A 109 2.24 10.34 -27.49
N VAL A 110 3.02 9.77 -26.57
CA VAL A 110 2.56 9.47 -25.20
C VAL A 110 3.62 9.86 -24.19
N ALA A 111 3.22 10.59 -23.16
CA ALA A 111 4.03 10.85 -21.96
C ALA A 111 3.30 10.50 -20.67
N GLY A 112 4.04 10.34 -19.58
CA GLY A 112 3.49 10.07 -18.25
C GLY A 112 3.54 11.28 -17.31
N LEU A 113 2.55 11.41 -16.44
CA LEU A 113 2.58 12.28 -15.26
C LEU A 113 2.17 11.48 -14.01
N ASP A 114 2.88 11.68 -12.90
CA ASP A 114 2.56 10.97 -11.64
C ASP A 114 2.28 11.93 -10.48
N LEU A 115 1.24 11.61 -9.72
CA LEU A 115 0.79 12.35 -8.56
C LEU A 115 1.64 12.11 -7.29
N GLY A 116 2.67 11.28 -7.33
CA GLY A 116 3.46 10.94 -6.16
C GLY A 116 2.72 10.06 -5.16
N ASP A 117 3.18 10.04 -3.91
CA ASP A 117 2.87 9.02 -2.91
C ASP A 117 3.28 7.61 -3.39
N PHE A 118 4.52 7.52 -3.87
CA PHE A 118 5.12 6.33 -4.42
C PHE A 118 5.29 5.23 -3.39
N VAL A 119 5.60 5.59 -2.14
CA VAL A 119 5.84 4.65 -1.04
C VAL A 119 4.71 4.67 0.01
N LYS A 120 4.70 3.68 0.90
CA LYS A 120 3.71 3.60 2.00
C LYS A 120 4.33 3.95 3.35
N ARG A 121 5.57 3.55 3.58
CA ARG A 121 6.31 3.75 4.83
C ARG A 121 7.56 4.58 4.53
N SER A 122 8.45 4.70 5.51
CA SER A 122 9.65 5.53 5.43
C SER A 122 10.89 4.79 5.90
N ARG A 123 10.97 3.48 5.63
CA ARG A 123 12.13 2.64 5.99
C ARG A 123 13.10 2.53 4.83
N ARG A 124 14.20 1.81 5.04
CA ARG A 124 15.23 1.64 4.02
C ARG A 124 14.70 0.93 2.77
N GLN A 125 13.82 -0.05 2.93
CA GLN A 125 13.14 -0.68 1.79
C GLN A 125 12.35 0.33 0.96
N ASP A 126 11.61 1.26 1.60
CA ASP A 126 10.84 2.30 0.90
C ASP A 126 11.75 3.26 0.13
N GLN A 127 12.90 3.64 0.70
CA GLN A 127 13.90 4.43 -0.02
C GLN A 127 14.33 3.68 -1.30
N ILE A 128 14.75 2.42 -1.18
CA ILE A 128 15.16 1.61 -2.34
C ILE A 128 14.04 1.56 -3.39
N LYS A 129 12.79 1.28 -2.98
CA LYS A 129 11.64 1.28 -3.87
C LYS A 129 11.47 2.63 -4.58
N PHE A 130 11.57 3.74 -3.86
CA PHE A 130 11.46 5.09 -4.43
C PHE A 130 12.48 5.32 -5.55
N GLY A 131 13.75 4.96 -5.34
CA GLY A 131 14.81 5.12 -6.34
C GLY A 131 14.63 4.22 -7.57
N VAL A 132 14.19 2.97 -7.37
CA VAL A 132 13.90 2.06 -8.49
C VAL A 132 12.67 2.54 -9.28
N MET A 133 11.61 2.97 -8.59
CA MET A 133 10.42 3.51 -9.27
C MET A 133 10.75 4.78 -10.06
N HIS A 134 11.56 5.68 -9.51
CA HIS A 134 12.04 6.86 -10.23
C HIS A 134 12.68 6.48 -11.58
N THR A 135 13.61 5.52 -11.55
CA THR A 135 14.30 5.06 -12.78
C THR A 135 13.33 4.37 -13.74
N ALA A 136 12.44 3.50 -13.24
CA ALA A 136 11.45 2.80 -14.05
C ALA A 136 10.46 3.77 -14.73
N LEU A 137 10.03 4.83 -14.05
CA LEU A 137 9.12 5.84 -14.62
C LEU A 137 9.83 6.71 -15.65
N LYS A 138 11.11 7.04 -15.43
CA LYS A 138 11.93 7.71 -16.43
C LYS A 138 12.04 6.90 -17.71
N ASP A 139 12.40 5.62 -17.61
CA ASP A 139 12.52 4.72 -18.76
C ASP A 139 11.19 4.54 -19.50
N MET A 140 10.07 4.63 -18.78
CA MET A 140 8.73 4.57 -19.34
C MET A 140 8.32 5.85 -20.10
N GLY A 141 9.05 6.96 -19.93
CA GLY A 141 8.79 8.25 -20.56
C GLY A 141 7.76 9.09 -19.80
N TYR A 142 7.91 9.17 -18.48
CA TYR A 142 7.27 10.21 -17.68
C TYR A 142 8.00 11.53 -17.83
N GLU A 143 7.26 12.64 -17.78
CA GLU A 143 7.78 14.00 -17.98
C GLU A 143 7.80 14.82 -16.69
N ALA A 144 6.92 14.52 -15.73
CA ALA A 144 6.94 15.14 -14.41
C ALA A 144 6.27 14.26 -13.35
N LEU A 145 6.85 14.29 -12.15
CA LEU A 145 6.34 13.66 -10.94
C LEU A 145 6.06 14.74 -9.88
N THR A 146 5.20 14.49 -8.91
CA THR A 146 5.14 15.30 -7.67
C THR A 146 5.43 14.42 -6.45
N LEU A 147 5.43 15.02 -5.26
CA LEU A 147 5.67 14.33 -3.99
C LEU A 147 4.40 14.34 -3.13
N GLY A 148 4.09 13.17 -2.58
CA GLY A 148 3.03 13.02 -1.59
C GLY A 148 3.55 12.95 -0.15
N PRO A 149 2.66 12.96 0.85
CA PRO A 149 3.04 12.88 2.26
C PRO A 149 3.91 11.69 2.65
N ALA A 150 3.77 10.54 1.99
CA ALA A 150 4.58 9.36 2.29
C ALA A 150 6.01 9.52 1.77
N ASP A 151 6.17 10.08 0.58
CA ASP A 151 7.50 10.32 -0.02
C ASP A 151 8.30 11.32 0.81
N LEU A 152 7.65 12.40 1.26
CA LEU A 152 8.29 13.45 2.06
C LEU A 152 8.82 12.96 3.42
N LYS A 153 8.44 11.75 3.86
CA LYS A 153 8.98 11.11 5.07
C LYS A 153 10.27 10.33 4.81
N LEU A 154 10.73 10.21 3.57
CA LEU A 154 11.96 9.49 3.21
C LEU A 154 13.26 10.22 3.54
N GLN A 155 13.16 11.41 4.15
CA GLN A 155 14.23 12.35 4.49
C GLN A 155 14.69 13.19 3.29
N VAL A 156 14.86 14.49 3.52
CA VAL A 156 15.16 15.48 2.47
C VAL A 156 16.48 15.18 1.77
N ASP A 157 17.54 14.80 2.51
CA ASP A 157 18.84 14.48 1.91
C ASP A 157 18.77 13.28 0.95
N TYR A 158 17.99 12.26 1.34
CA TYR A 158 17.76 11.10 0.48
C TYR A 158 16.98 11.48 -0.79
N LEU A 159 15.88 12.22 -0.63
CA LEU A 159 15.08 12.69 -1.76
C LEU A 159 15.93 13.57 -2.69
N PHE A 160 16.61 14.57 -2.15
CA PHE A 160 17.44 15.48 -2.93
C PHE A 160 18.56 14.74 -3.67
N SER A 161 19.27 13.80 -3.04
CA SER A 161 20.30 13.01 -3.73
C SER A 161 19.74 12.10 -4.83
N THR A 162 18.50 11.63 -4.70
CA THR A 162 17.84 10.81 -5.72
C THR A 162 17.30 11.65 -6.88
N MET A 163 16.78 12.85 -6.60
CA MET A 163 16.01 13.66 -7.55
C MET A 163 16.79 14.79 -8.24
N SER A 164 18.04 15.07 -7.82
CA SER A 164 18.79 16.26 -8.26
C SER A 164 19.78 16.01 -9.41
N ASN A 165 19.71 14.87 -10.09
CA ASN A 165 20.51 14.64 -11.29
C ASN A 165 19.98 15.48 -12.46
N ALA A 166 20.86 16.15 -13.20
CA ALA A 166 20.47 17.14 -14.22
C ALA A 166 19.77 16.53 -15.45
N ASP A 167 20.06 15.27 -15.78
CA ASP A 167 19.46 14.54 -16.91
C ASP A 167 18.27 13.67 -16.47
N ASP A 168 17.63 14.01 -15.35
CA ASP A 168 16.70 13.14 -14.66
C ASP A 168 15.25 13.59 -14.73
N LEU A 169 14.35 12.65 -14.44
CA LEU A 169 12.91 12.87 -14.41
C LEU A 169 12.56 13.91 -13.33
N PRO A 170 12.00 15.09 -13.69
CA PRO A 170 11.83 16.17 -12.73
C PRO A 170 10.67 15.92 -11.78
N TYR A 171 10.91 16.21 -10.50
CA TYR A 171 9.86 16.37 -9.51
C TYR A 171 9.42 17.82 -9.46
N VAL A 172 8.12 18.08 -9.53
CA VAL A 172 7.54 19.43 -9.52
C VAL A 172 6.71 19.69 -8.28
N SER A 173 6.92 20.85 -7.66
CA SER A 173 6.05 21.36 -6.61
C SER A 173 6.11 22.87 -6.52
N ALA A 174 4.93 23.49 -6.59
CA ALA A 174 4.75 24.91 -6.36
C ALA A 174 4.83 25.29 -4.89
N ASN A 175 4.78 24.37 -3.92
CA ASN A 175 4.74 24.78 -2.50
C ASN A 175 5.59 23.93 -1.54
N VAL A 176 6.17 22.82 -1.98
CA VAL A 176 7.19 22.09 -1.20
C VAL A 176 8.56 22.71 -1.46
N ILE A 177 9.31 23.01 -0.41
CA ILE A 177 10.61 23.68 -0.47
C ILE A 177 11.61 22.90 0.38
N PHE A 178 12.74 22.55 -0.23
CA PHE A 178 13.86 21.90 0.46
C PHE A 178 14.91 22.94 0.87
N TYR A 179 15.51 22.74 2.04
CA TYR A 179 16.60 23.58 2.58
C TYR A 179 16.28 25.09 2.61
N ASP A 180 14.99 25.42 2.78
CA ASP A 180 14.45 26.78 2.65
C ASP A 180 14.87 27.54 1.37
N THR A 181 15.22 26.79 0.31
CA THR A 181 15.75 27.35 -0.94
C THR A 181 14.85 26.91 -2.11
N PRO A 182 13.86 27.73 -2.52
CA PRO A 182 12.86 27.35 -3.52
C PRO A 182 13.42 26.94 -4.88
N ASP A 183 14.59 27.47 -5.25
CA ASP A 183 15.19 27.29 -6.57
C ASP A 183 16.48 26.43 -6.52
N ILE A 184 16.60 25.53 -5.54
CA ILE A 184 17.77 24.64 -5.39
C ILE A 184 17.84 23.50 -6.43
N GLY A 185 16.82 23.39 -7.28
CA GLY A 185 16.76 22.44 -8.40
C GLY A 185 15.68 21.37 -8.23
N SER A 186 15.54 20.79 -7.04
CA SER A 186 14.56 19.73 -6.78
C SER A 186 13.89 19.87 -5.40
N PRO A 187 12.54 19.81 -5.29
CA PRO A 187 11.60 19.78 -6.42
C PRO A 187 11.64 21.10 -7.21
N ALA A 188 11.58 21.01 -8.54
CA ALA A 188 11.43 22.16 -9.42
C ALA A 188 10.07 22.83 -9.20
N ARG A 189 9.96 24.14 -9.39
CA ARG A 189 8.69 24.85 -9.16
C ARG A 189 7.62 24.53 -10.20
N PHE A 190 8.04 24.16 -11.40
CA PHE A 190 7.21 23.69 -12.51
C PHE A 190 8.11 23.01 -13.54
N GLN A 191 7.50 22.30 -14.47
CA GLN A 191 8.14 21.74 -15.66
C GLN A 191 7.36 22.15 -16.90
N ILE A 192 8.07 22.36 -18.01
CA ILE A 192 7.46 22.59 -19.32
C ILE A 192 8.03 21.57 -20.28
N PHE A 193 7.16 20.85 -20.98
CA PHE A 193 7.53 19.94 -22.06
C PHE A 193 6.57 20.13 -23.23
N GLU A 194 6.92 19.55 -24.39
CA GLU A 194 6.15 19.69 -25.62
C GLU A 194 5.80 18.29 -26.16
N LEU A 195 4.54 18.10 -26.56
CA LEU A 195 4.09 16.90 -27.26
C LEU A 195 3.36 17.30 -28.54
N ASN A 196 3.79 16.80 -29.70
CA ASN A 196 3.20 17.11 -31.01
C ASN A 196 2.92 18.61 -31.23
N GLY A 197 3.85 19.48 -30.83
CA GLY A 197 3.74 20.93 -30.98
C GLY A 197 2.92 21.65 -29.91
N VAL A 198 2.41 20.93 -28.90
CA VAL A 198 1.63 21.52 -27.78
C VAL A 198 2.51 21.65 -26.55
N LYS A 199 2.68 22.88 -26.07
CA LYS A 199 3.49 23.17 -24.88
C LYS A 199 2.66 23.00 -23.61
N ILE A 200 3.04 22.05 -22.75
CA ILE A 200 2.34 21.69 -21.52
C ILE A 200 3.15 22.17 -20.33
N GLY A 201 2.54 23.05 -19.52
CA GLY A 201 3.12 23.53 -18.27
C GLY A 201 2.54 22.77 -17.07
N VAL A 202 3.38 22.07 -16.31
CA VAL A 202 2.96 21.24 -15.18
C VAL A 202 3.57 21.74 -13.88
N THR A 203 2.77 21.79 -12.82
CA THR A 203 3.27 21.98 -11.45
C THR A 203 2.51 21.10 -10.47
N GLY A 204 3.11 20.85 -9.31
CA GLY A 204 2.50 20.09 -8.22
C GLY A 204 2.09 20.97 -7.05
N VAL A 205 1.18 20.50 -6.21
CA VAL A 205 0.86 21.15 -4.94
C VAL A 205 0.54 20.12 -3.87
N LEU A 206 0.98 20.38 -2.64
CA LEU A 206 0.60 19.62 -1.45
C LEU A 206 -0.44 20.41 -0.67
N GLY A 207 -1.64 19.85 -0.48
CA GLY A 207 -2.71 20.47 0.31
C GLY A 207 -2.37 20.53 1.80
N GLU A 208 -2.99 21.45 2.54
CA GLU A 208 -2.75 21.67 3.98
C GLU A 208 -3.06 20.41 4.80
N LYS A 209 -4.16 19.71 4.49
CA LYS A 209 -4.53 18.45 5.17
C LYS A 209 -3.53 17.33 4.96
N PHE A 210 -2.78 17.39 3.86
CA PHE A 210 -1.79 16.36 3.52
C PHE A 210 -0.42 16.76 4.06
N ALA A 211 -0.10 18.05 4.05
CA ALA A 211 1.04 18.62 4.75
C ALA A 211 1.01 18.29 6.26
N SER A 212 -0.17 18.35 6.91
CA SER A 212 -0.29 17.98 8.33
C SER A 212 0.03 16.51 8.63
N LYS A 213 0.00 15.61 7.64
CA LYS A 213 0.45 14.22 7.78
C LYS A 213 1.97 14.10 7.79
N VAL A 214 2.67 15.09 7.24
CA VAL A 214 4.14 15.23 7.26
C VAL A 214 4.56 15.93 8.55
N PHE A 215 3.82 16.95 8.98
CA PHE A 215 4.05 17.73 10.19
C PHE A 215 2.90 17.57 11.21
N PRO A 216 2.78 16.40 11.88
CA PRO A 216 1.66 16.14 12.80
C PRO A 216 1.64 17.08 14.02
N GLU A 217 2.79 17.64 14.40
CA GLU A 217 2.90 18.63 15.49
C GLU A 217 2.61 20.07 15.05
N GLY A 218 2.26 20.28 13.78
CA GLY A 218 1.65 21.51 13.27
C GLY A 218 2.61 22.65 12.93
N ASP A 219 3.88 22.57 13.29
CA ASP A 219 4.88 23.58 12.92
C ASP A 219 5.79 23.07 11.79
N ASN A 220 5.63 23.63 10.60
CA ASN A 220 6.53 23.42 9.46
C ASN A 220 7.53 24.58 9.26
N SER A 221 7.45 25.62 10.10
CA SER A 221 8.29 26.81 10.04
C SER A 221 9.60 26.65 10.82
N ALA A 222 9.63 25.71 11.78
CA ALA A 222 10.81 25.32 12.53
C ALA A 222 11.66 24.22 11.84
N ASN A 223 11.28 23.76 10.65
CA ASN A 223 12.00 22.73 9.92
C ASN A 223 12.90 23.36 8.83
N ASP A 224 14.21 23.39 9.10
CA ASP A 224 15.20 23.98 8.18
C ASP A 224 15.38 23.18 6.88
N LEU A 225 14.93 21.93 6.83
CA LEU A 225 15.11 21.03 5.69
C LEU A 225 13.88 20.96 4.79
N LEU A 226 12.68 21.01 5.36
CA LEU A 226 11.43 20.85 4.62
C LEU A 226 10.38 21.88 5.05
N ARG A 227 10.00 22.76 4.13
CA ARG A 227 8.91 23.71 4.30
C ARG A 227 7.80 23.45 3.29
N VAL A 228 6.55 23.67 3.71
CA VAL A 228 5.38 23.60 2.81
C VAL A 228 4.61 24.91 2.91
N ASP A 229 4.61 25.67 1.83
CA ASP A 229 3.94 26.96 1.77
C ASP A 229 2.44 26.83 1.45
N ASP A 230 1.72 27.93 1.65
CA ASP A 230 0.32 28.07 1.26
C ASP A 230 0.15 27.70 -0.23
N PRO A 231 -0.74 26.74 -0.56
CA PRO A 231 -0.87 26.21 -1.91
C PRO A 231 -1.32 27.28 -2.90
N VAL A 232 -2.30 28.11 -2.55
CA VAL A 232 -2.90 29.11 -3.44
C VAL A 232 -1.92 30.26 -3.69
N LYS A 233 -1.26 30.77 -2.65
CA LYS A 233 -0.27 31.85 -2.77
C LYS A 233 0.91 31.40 -3.64
N SER A 234 1.32 30.16 -3.50
CA SER A 234 2.48 29.65 -4.23
C SER A 234 2.17 29.30 -5.69
N LEU A 235 0.93 28.88 -6.01
CA LEU A 235 0.52 28.58 -7.39
C LEU A 235 0.38 29.83 -8.27
N LYS A 236 -0.11 30.96 -7.73
CA LYS A 236 -0.33 32.20 -8.49
C LYS A 236 0.89 32.69 -9.30
N PRO A 237 2.09 32.85 -8.72
CA PRO A 237 3.27 33.25 -9.50
C PRO A 237 3.72 32.18 -10.51
N ILE A 238 3.49 30.89 -10.22
CA ILE A 238 3.83 29.81 -11.15
C ILE A 238 2.94 29.84 -12.39
N VAL A 239 1.64 30.00 -12.19
CA VAL A 239 0.69 30.17 -13.30
C VAL A 239 1.05 31.37 -14.17
N ALA A 240 1.44 32.50 -13.57
CA ALA A 240 1.88 33.67 -14.32
C ALA A 240 3.11 33.36 -15.20
N LYS A 241 4.12 32.68 -14.64
CA LYS A 241 5.31 32.24 -15.38
C LYS A 241 4.98 31.27 -16.51
N LEU A 242 4.15 30.26 -16.26
CA LEU A 242 3.75 29.28 -17.29
C LEU A 242 3.02 29.95 -18.47
N LYS A 243 2.17 30.94 -18.19
CA LYS A 243 1.52 31.75 -19.22
C LYS A 243 2.51 32.64 -19.98
N GLU A 244 3.45 33.25 -19.29
CA GLU A 244 4.52 34.05 -19.92
C GLU A 244 5.39 33.21 -20.86
N GLN A 245 5.65 31.94 -20.51
CA GLN A 245 6.35 30.96 -21.34
C GLN A 245 5.51 30.44 -22.52
N GLY A 246 4.25 30.88 -22.63
CA GLY A 246 3.34 30.52 -23.72
C GLY A 246 2.91 29.06 -23.69
N CYS A 247 2.68 28.47 -22.51
CA CYS A 247 2.11 27.13 -22.41
C CYS A 247 0.66 27.12 -22.91
N ASP A 248 0.34 26.16 -23.78
CA ASP A 248 -1.00 25.95 -24.34
C ASP A 248 -1.95 25.29 -23.34
N ILE A 249 -1.40 24.42 -22.48
CA ILE A 249 -2.14 23.66 -21.46
C ILE A 249 -1.43 23.83 -20.12
N LEU A 250 -2.20 24.19 -19.08
CA LEU A 250 -1.74 24.21 -17.69
C LEU A 250 -2.29 23.01 -16.93
N PHE A 251 -1.40 22.16 -16.41
CA PHE A 251 -1.73 20.95 -15.67
C PHE A 251 -1.33 21.07 -14.19
N LEU A 252 -2.24 20.74 -13.28
CA LEU A 252 -1.98 20.67 -11.84
C LEU A 252 -1.93 19.22 -11.34
N LEU A 253 -0.85 18.85 -10.65
CA LEU A 253 -0.76 17.61 -9.84
C LEU A 253 -1.09 17.95 -8.39
N SER A 254 -2.33 17.69 -7.95
CA SER A 254 -2.84 18.10 -6.64
C SER A 254 -2.81 16.96 -5.62
N GLN A 255 -1.76 16.88 -4.81
CA GLN A 255 -1.67 16.02 -3.63
C GLN A 255 -2.47 16.63 -2.47
N ALA A 256 -3.79 16.57 -2.58
CA ALA A 256 -4.74 17.14 -1.63
C ALA A 256 -6.02 16.29 -1.59
N SER A 257 -6.90 16.56 -0.63
CA SER A 257 -8.27 15.97 -0.67
C SER A 257 -9.09 16.58 -1.81
N LYS A 258 -10.07 15.85 -2.36
CA LYS A 258 -10.98 16.38 -3.41
C LYS A 258 -11.55 17.77 -3.10
N SER A 259 -12.08 17.95 -1.88
CA SER A 259 -12.65 19.22 -1.43
C SER A 259 -11.64 20.38 -1.40
N GLU A 260 -10.38 20.04 -1.08
CA GLU A 260 -9.29 21.02 -1.00
C GLU A 260 -8.77 21.36 -2.40
N THR A 261 -8.61 20.36 -3.27
CA THR A 261 -8.35 20.58 -4.71
C THR A 261 -9.41 21.47 -5.33
N GLU A 262 -10.70 21.24 -5.07
CA GLU A 262 -11.78 22.09 -5.57
C GLU A 262 -11.63 23.54 -5.07
N SER A 263 -11.25 23.72 -3.82
CA SER A 263 -11.05 25.05 -3.21
C SER A 263 -9.84 25.78 -3.81
N ILE A 264 -8.75 25.05 -4.07
CA ILE A 264 -7.56 25.55 -4.75
C ILE A 264 -7.90 25.98 -6.18
N LEU A 265 -8.58 25.14 -6.95
CA LEU A 265 -8.96 25.43 -8.34
C LEU A 265 -9.94 26.61 -8.47
N LYS A 266 -10.84 26.79 -7.50
CA LYS A 266 -11.69 28.00 -7.44
C LYS A 266 -10.88 29.28 -7.20
N SER A 267 -9.75 29.17 -6.50
CA SER A 267 -8.88 30.30 -6.16
C SER A 267 -7.81 30.58 -7.22
N VAL A 268 -7.50 29.58 -8.06
CA VAL A 268 -6.55 29.62 -9.17
C VAL A 268 -7.20 28.95 -10.40
N PRO A 269 -8.19 29.62 -11.04
CA PRO A 269 -9.02 29.04 -12.10
C PRO A 269 -8.32 28.90 -13.46
N GLU A 270 -7.02 29.19 -13.54
CA GLU A 270 -6.26 29.20 -14.77
C GLU A 270 -5.90 27.83 -15.32
N PHE A 271 -5.89 26.77 -14.49
CA PHE A 271 -5.55 25.42 -14.91
C PHE A 271 -6.61 24.81 -15.83
N ASP A 272 -6.16 24.03 -16.82
CA ASP A 272 -7.05 23.33 -17.76
C ASP A 272 -7.31 21.90 -17.29
N LEU A 273 -6.30 21.26 -16.69
CA LEU A 273 -6.32 19.88 -16.23
C LEU A 273 -5.82 19.79 -14.79
N CYS A 274 -6.41 18.88 -14.02
CA CYS A 274 -5.95 18.57 -12.67
C CYS A 274 -6.07 17.06 -12.40
N LEU A 275 -4.98 16.45 -11.95
CA LEU A 275 -5.00 15.13 -11.35
C LEU A 275 -5.03 15.31 -9.82
N THR A 276 -6.09 14.84 -9.16
CA THR A 276 -6.25 14.98 -7.72
C THR A 276 -5.99 13.67 -6.98
N GLY A 277 -5.40 13.80 -5.80
CA GLY A 277 -5.24 12.72 -4.84
C GLY A 277 -6.39 12.66 -3.85
N GLY A 278 -6.23 11.81 -2.84
CA GLY A 278 -7.16 11.73 -1.71
C GLY A 278 -8.52 11.14 -2.06
N GLY A 279 -8.62 10.53 -3.24
CA GLY A 279 -9.76 9.77 -3.74
C GLY A 279 -9.93 8.39 -3.11
N PRO A 280 -10.92 7.60 -3.58
CA PRO A 280 -10.99 6.18 -3.28
C PRO A 280 -9.81 5.41 -3.91
N GLU A 281 -9.53 4.21 -3.39
CA GLU A 281 -8.52 3.31 -3.98
C GLU A 281 -8.89 2.86 -5.40
N ASP A 282 -10.17 2.54 -5.61
CA ASP A 282 -10.76 2.14 -6.89
C ASP A 282 -11.77 3.22 -7.32
N PRO A 283 -11.36 4.22 -8.14
CA PRO A 283 -12.26 5.27 -8.62
C PRO A 283 -13.23 4.75 -9.68
N ASN A 284 -14.33 5.49 -9.89
CA ASN A 284 -15.35 5.16 -10.89
C ASN A 284 -14.94 5.51 -12.34
N GLY A 285 -13.77 6.14 -12.53
CA GLY A 285 -13.24 6.55 -13.83
C GLY A 285 -13.91 7.77 -14.48
N LEU A 286 -14.84 8.43 -13.78
CA LEU A 286 -15.50 9.64 -14.27
C LEU A 286 -14.66 10.89 -13.98
N THR A 287 -14.72 11.86 -14.88
CA THR A 287 -14.11 13.18 -14.69
C THR A 287 -15.10 14.15 -14.08
N GLU A 288 -14.61 15.04 -13.23
CA GLU A 288 -15.37 16.17 -12.69
C GLU A 288 -14.92 17.49 -13.34
N THR A 289 -15.67 18.57 -13.16
CA THR A 289 -15.30 19.90 -13.68
C THR A 289 -15.42 20.95 -12.59
N VAL A 290 -14.35 21.73 -12.40
CA VAL A 290 -14.31 22.87 -11.48
C VAL A 290 -13.97 24.12 -12.30
N GLY A 291 -14.97 24.97 -12.55
CA GLY A 291 -14.81 26.07 -13.51
C GLY A 291 -14.58 25.54 -14.93
N LYS A 292 -13.40 25.80 -15.50
CA LYS A 292 -12.98 25.21 -16.79
C LYS A 292 -12.11 23.95 -16.64
N THR A 293 -11.62 23.68 -15.44
CA THR A 293 -10.61 22.64 -15.21
C THR A 293 -11.28 21.27 -15.20
N VAL A 294 -10.75 20.32 -15.97
CA VAL A 294 -11.13 18.91 -15.89
C VAL A 294 -10.35 18.24 -14.78
N VAL A 295 -11.06 17.66 -13.81
CA VAL A 295 -10.47 17.00 -12.63
C VAL A 295 -10.59 15.49 -12.79
N MET A 296 -9.47 14.79 -12.59
CA MET A 296 -9.31 13.36 -12.78
C MET A 296 -8.72 12.70 -11.54
N GLU A 297 -8.91 11.39 -11.42
CA GLU A 297 -8.32 10.54 -10.38
C GLU A 297 -7.70 9.29 -11.00
N ALA A 298 -6.52 8.89 -10.53
CA ALA A 298 -5.82 7.69 -11.01
C ALA A 298 -6.02 6.45 -10.11
N GLY A 299 -6.66 6.59 -8.95
CA GLY A 299 -6.78 5.52 -7.96
C GLY A 299 -5.51 5.34 -7.14
N ARG A 300 -5.35 4.18 -6.50
CA ARG A 300 -4.18 3.85 -5.67
C ARG A 300 -3.57 2.50 -6.00
N LYS A 301 -2.40 2.25 -5.42
CA LYS A 301 -1.68 0.96 -5.46
C LYS A 301 -1.23 0.55 -6.85
N GLY A 302 -1.21 1.51 -7.79
CA GLY A 302 -0.87 1.28 -9.18
C GLY A 302 -1.80 0.30 -9.91
N LYS A 303 -3.02 0.04 -9.40
CA LYS A 303 -4.01 -0.85 -10.03
C LYS A 303 -4.51 -0.32 -11.37
N TYR A 304 -4.59 1.01 -11.48
CA TYR A 304 -5.09 1.69 -12.67
C TYR A 304 -4.07 2.67 -13.22
N ALA A 305 -4.26 3.04 -14.48
CA ALA A 305 -3.63 4.17 -15.12
C ALA A 305 -4.68 4.95 -15.91
N GLY A 306 -4.74 6.25 -15.72
CA GLY A 306 -5.64 7.12 -16.49
C GLY A 306 -5.05 7.44 -17.85
N VAL A 307 -5.76 7.17 -18.94
CA VAL A 307 -5.37 7.62 -20.29
C VAL A 307 -6.15 8.87 -20.63
N LEU A 308 -5.46 9.97 -20.87
CA LEU A 308 -6.02 11.25 -21.29
C LEU A 308 -5.63 11.55 -22.74
N GLY A 309 -6.59 11.65 -23.65
CA GLY A 309 -6.35 12.07 -25.04
C GLY A 309 -6.74 13.53 -25.27
N TYR A 310 -5.90 14.28 -26.00
CA TYR A 310 -6.17 15.66 -26.40
C TYR A 310 -6.61 15.77 -27.87
N TYR A 311 -7.70 16.50 -28.11
CA TYR A 311 -8.34 16.69 -29.41
C TYR A 311 -8.64 18.19 -29.61
N PRO A 312 -7.70 18.99 -30.12
CA PRO A 312 -7.83 20.46 -30.14
C PRO A 312 -9.04 20.97 -30.92
N ASP A 313 -9.42 20.25 -31.99
CA ASP A 313 -10.46 20.62 -32.94
C ASP A 313 -11.87 20.14 -32.56
N GLU A 314 -11.99 19.38 -31.46
CA GLU A 314 -13.28 18.89 -30.97
C GLU A 314 -13.84 19.76 -29.84
N GLU A 315 -15.17 19.80 -29.70
CA GLU A 315 -15.83 20.51 -28.60
C GLU A 315 -15.39 19.94 -27.24
N LYS A 316 -15.34 18.61 -27.14
CA LYS A 316 -14.77 17.90 -26.00
C LYS A 316 -13.28 17.63 -26.24
N LYS A 317 -12.46 18.63 -25.95
CA LYS A 317 -11.00 18.60 -26.16
C LYS A 317 -10.27 17.52 -25.38
N PHE A 318 -10.81 17.08 -24.26
CA PHE A 318 -10.19 16.11 -23.38
C PHE A 318 -11.09 14.88 -23.19
N ARG A 319 -10.53 13.71 -23.45
CA ARG A 319 -11.18 12.42 -23.18
C ARG A 319 -10.34 11.65 -22.19
N TYR A 320 -10.98 11.05 -21.20
CA TYR A 320 -10.32 10.32 -20.13
C TYR A 320 -10.91 8.93 -20.01
N GLU A 321 -10.05 7.92 -19.86
CA GLU A 321 -10.43 6.55 -19.52
C GLU A 321 -9.52 6.05 -18.40
N LEU A 322 -10.11 5.57 -17.31
CA LEU A 322 -9.37 4.90 -16.26
C LEU A 322 -9.20 3.42 -16.63
N VAL A 323 -7.96 3.02 -16.86
CA VAL A 323 -7.61 1.68 -17.35
C VAL A 323 -7.18 0.79 -16.19
N ASP A 324 -7.90 -0.30 -15.97
CA ASP A 324 -7.52 -1.38 -15.03
C ASP A 324 -6.36 -2.21 -15.60
N LEU A 325 -5.23 -2.25 -14.89
CA LEU A 325 -4.01 -2.95 -15.29
C LEU A 325 -4.06 -4.43 -14.90
N ASN A 326 -5.05 -5.16 -15.40
CA ASN A 326 -5.19 -6.59 -15.14
C ASN A 326 -4.28 -7.45 -16.03
N LYS A 327 -4.02 -8.68 -15.56
CA LYS A 327 -3.17 -9.67 -16.22
C LYS A 327 -3.75 -10.21 -17.54
N ASP A 328 -5.08 -10.16 -17.70
CA ASP A 328 -5.75 -10.73 -18.87
C ASP A 328 -5.49 -9.89 -20.13
N ARG A 329 -5.03 -8.65 -19.94
CA ARG A 329 -4.82 -7.66 -21.00
C ARG A 329 -3.38 -7.20 -21.14
N PHE A 330 -2.72 -6.98 -20.01
CA PHE A 330 -1.38 -6.39 -19.98
C PHE A 330 -0.35 -7.44 -19.63
N LYS A 331 0.70 -7.48 -20.43
CA LYS A 331 1.82 -8.40 -20.23
C LYS A 331 2.90 -7.76 -19.39
N ARG A 332 3.75 -8.62 -18.82
CA ARG A 332 5.03 -8.21 -18.29
C ARG A 332 6.02 -7.88 -19.42
N THR A 333 6.98 -7.04 -19.11
CA THR A 333 7.93 -6.41 -20.04
C THR A 333 9.33 -6.57 -19.47
N GLN A 334 10.26 -7.05 -20.30
CA GLN A 334 11.65 -7.32 -19.89
C GLN A 334 12.32 -6.15 -19.14
N ALA A 335 12.20 -4.92 -19.64
CA ALA A 335 12.81 -3.75 -19.00
C ALA A 335 12.32 -3.52 -17.56
N MET A 336 11.06 -3.80 -17.27
CA MET A 336 10.52 -3.65 -15.90
C MET A 336 10.86 -4.85 -15.02
N GLU A 337 11.07 -6.03 -15.59
CA GLU A 337 11.64 -7.17 -14.86
C GLU A 337 13.07 -6.89 -14.40
N GLU A 338 13.86 -6.22 -15.24
CA GLU A 338 15.24 -5.83 -14.89
C GLU A 338 15.27 -4.86 -13.71
N HIS A 339 14.35 -3.88 -13.66
CA HIS A 339 14.17 -3.03 -12.48
C HIS A 339 13.78 -3.83 -11.23
N MET A 340 12.93 -4.84 -11.37
CA MET A 340 12.55 -5.71 -10.25
C MET A 340 13.67 -6.64 -9.80
N ALA A 341 14.50 -7.13 -10.72
CA ALA A 341 15.69 -7.91 -10.39
C ALA A 341 16.70 -7.04 -9.62
N PHE A 342 16.97 -5.85 -10.15
CA PHE A 342 17.83 -4.87 -9.49
C PHE A 342 17.31 -4.48 -8.10
N TYR A 343 16.00 -4.29 -7.96
CA TYR A 343 15.36 -4.07 -6.67
C TYR A 343 15.67 -5.17 -5.65
N GLN A 344 15.46 -6.43 -6.02
CA GLN A 344 15.72 -7.58 -5.14
C GLN A 344 17.20 -7.76 -4.84
N ASP A 345 18.08 -7.45 -5.80
CA ASP A 345 19.52 -7.44 -5.59
C ASP A 345 19.93 -6.38 -4.56
N LEU A 346 19.37 -5.17 -4.62
CA LEU A 346 19.64 -4.12 -3.62
C LEU A 346 19.17 -4.53 -2.22
N LEU A 347 18.03 -5.22 -2.10
CA LEU A 347 17.56 -5.73 -0.80
C LEU A 347 18.54 -6.76 -0.21
N ARG A 348 19.03 -7.67 -1.06
CA ARG A 348 20.00 -8.70 -0.69
C ARG A 348 21.35 -8.07 -0.30
N GLU A 349 21.92 -7.22 -1.14
CA GLU A 349 23.24 -6.63 -0.94
C GLU A 349 23.30 -5.74 0.29
N GLN A 350 22.20 -5.05 0.61
CA GLN A 350 22.10 -4.22 1.80
C GLN A 350 21.65 -5.00 3.04
N ASN A 351 21.42 -6.32 2.93
CA ASN A 351 20.95 -7.20 4.00
C ASN A 351 19.75 -6.58 4.73
N ILE A 352 18.73 -6.15 3.99
CA ILE A 352 17.61 -5.37 4.56
C ILE A 352 16.87 -6.18 5.63
N VAL A 353 16.70 -7.48 5.42
CA VAL A 353 16.02 -8.37 6.36
C VAL A 353 16.77 -8.49 7.69
N GLU A 354 18.09 -8.60 7.63
CA GLU A 354 19.00 -8.71 8.77
C GLU A 354 19.18 -7.37 9.49
N SER A 355 19.31 -6.28 8.73
CA SER A 355 19.68 -4.96 9.23
C SER A 355 18.50 -4.15 9.78
N GLU A 356 17.27 -4.43 9.33
CA GLU A 356 16.10 -3.80 9.94
C GLU A 356 15.94 -4.24 11.41
N PRO A 357 15.72 -3.29 12.34
CA PRO A 357 15.57 -3.62 13.75
C PRO A 357 14.41 -4.59 13.99
N ALA A 358 14.70 -5.68 14.68
CA ALA A 358 13.67 -6.57 15.19
C ALA A 358 13.00 -5.98 16.44
N VAL A 359 11.73 -6.29 16.63
CA VAL A 359 10.94 -5.84 17.78
C VAL A 359 10.66 -7.01 18.72
N PRO A 360 10.80 -6.87 20.05
CA PRO A 360 10.38 -7.91 20.98
C PRO A 360 8.92 -8.29 20.75
N HIS A 361 8.62 -9.60 20.73
CA HIS A 361 7.22 -10.02 20.67
C HIS A 361 6.50 -9.60 21.96
N PRO A 362 5.24 -9.09 21.91
CA PRO A 362 4.53 -8.61 23.10
C PRO A 362 4.38 -9.63 24.24
N SER A 363 4.47 -10.93 23.95
CA SER A 363 4.46 -11.99 24.96
C SER A 363 5.79 -12.17 25.70
N GLY A 364 6.88 -11.57 25.23
CA GLY A 364 8.24 -11.81 25.74
C GLY A 364 8.85 -13.16 25.38
N TYR A 365 8.20 -13.93 24.49
CA TYR A 365 8.63 -15.28 24.10
C TYR A 365 9.12 -15.33 22.67
N THR A 366 9.84 -16.41 22.34
CA THR A 366 10.55 -16.61 21.09
C THR A 366 10.04 -17.82 20.31
N TYR A 367 10.39 -17.87 19.03
CA TYR A 367 9.92 -18.89 18.10
C TYR A 367 10.80 -20.14 18.16
N VAL A 368 10.18 -21.32 18.09
CA VAL A 368 10.86 -22.64 18.16
C VAL A 368 10.72 -23.45 16.88
N GLY A 369 9.87 -23.03 15.95
CA GLY A 369 9.60 -23.69 14.68
C GLY A 369 8.57 -24.82 14.78
N SER A 370 7.84 -25.03 13.69
CA SER A 370 6.76 -26.03 13.61
C SER A 370 7.23 -27.46 13.89
N GLU A 371 8.49 -27.79 13.57
CA GLU A 371 9.06 -29.12 13.83
C GLU A 371 9.11 -29.45 15.32
N LYS A 372 9.41 -28.46 16.18
CA LYS A 372 9.42 -28.64 17.63
C LYS A 372 8.02 -29.01 18.12
N CYS A 373 6.99 -28.33 17.62
CA CYS A 373 5.59 -28.66 17.92
C CYS A 373 5.23 -30.09 17.48
N GLY A 374 5.72 -30.51 16.31
CA GLY A 374 5.48 -31.85 15.74
C GLY A 374 6.06 -33.01 16.56
N THR A 375 6.97 -32.75 17.51
CA THR A 375 7.50 -33.80 18.42
C THR A 375 6.44 -34.34 19.39
N CYS A 376 5.47 -33.51 19.79
CA CYS A 376 4.34 -33.91 20.64
C CYS A 376 3.02 -33.93 19.84
N HIS A 377 2.81 -32.96 18.93
CA HIS A 377 1.57 -32.78 18.18
C HIS A 377 1.65 -33.36 16.76
N THR A 378 1.88 -34.67 16.67
CA THR A 378 2.14 -35.37 15.40
C THR A 378 1.00 -35.26 14.38
N LYS A 379 -0.28 -35.33 14.79
CA LYS A 379 -1.43 -35.23 13.88
C LYS A 379 -1.67 -33.80 13.43
N ALA A 380 -1.55 -32.84 14.35
CA ALA A 380 -1.68 -31.42 14.00
C ALA A 380 -0.57 -30.99 13.04
N TYR A 381 0.66 -31.42 13.29
CA TYR A 381 1.80 -31.15 12.42
C TYR A 381 1.62 -31.78 11.03
N ALA A 382 1.16 -33.04 10.95
CA ALA A 382 0.86 -33.68 9.68
C ALA A 382 -0.26 -32.94 8.89
N LYS A 383 -1.30 -32.46 9.59
CA LYS A 383 -2.35 -31.64 8.99
C LYS A 383 -1.82 -30.30 8.47
N TRP A 384 -1.00 -29.59 9.23
CA TRP A 384 -0.37 -28.34 8.79
C TRP A 384 0.50 -28.56 7.55
N LYS A 385 1.32 -29.62 7.54
CA LYS A 385 2.23 -29.96 6.45
C LYS A 385 1.51 -30.29 5.13
N SER A 386 0.22 -30.62 5.16
CA SER A 386 -0.58 -30.81 3.94
C SER A 386 -1.20 -29.52 3.41
N THR A 387 -0.95 -28.36 4.04
CA THR A 387 -1.54 -27.07 3.65
C THR A 387 -0.55 -26.22 2.87
N LYS A 388 -1.07 -25.30 2.04
CA LYS A 388 -0.26 -24.29 1.35
C LYS A 388 0.58 -23.43 2.31
N HIS A 389 0.10 -23.21 3.54
CA HIS A 389 0.84 -22.46 4.55
C HIS A 389 2.21 -23.07 4.86
N SER A 390 2.33 -24.39 4.91
CA SER A 390 3.62 -25.05 5.17
C SER A 390 4.66 -24.85 4.06
N HIS A 391 4.23 -24.46 2.86
CA HIS A 391 5.08 -24.23 1.69
C HIS A 391 5.27 -22.73 1.37
N ALA A 392 4.76 -21.82 2.21
CA ALA A 392 4.71 -20.40 1.85
C ALA A 392 6.09 -19.80 1.52
N THR A 393 7.15 -20.07 2.30
CA THR A 393 8.48 -19.52 1.98
C THR A 393 9.03 -20.03 0.65
N GLU A 394 8.71 -21.27 0.26
CA GLU A 394 9.19 -21.87 -0.98
C GLU A 394 8.71 -21.11 -2.23
N THR A 395 7.50 -20.54 -2.16
CA THR A 395 6.94 -19.75 -3.27
C THR A 395 7.71 -18.45 -3.51
N LEU A 396 8.40 -17.91 -2.50
CA LEU A 396 9.26 -16.73 -2.70
C LEU A 396 10.54 -17.08 -3.47
N ILE A 397 10.99 -18.33 -3.37
CA ILE A 397 12.22 -18.80 -4.02
C ILE A 397 11.92 -19.24 -5.45
N LYS A 398 10.86 -20.03 -5.64
CA LYS A 398 10.57 -20.71 -6.91
C LYS A 398 9.48 -20.05 -7.75
N GLY A 399 8.73 -19.12 -7.17
CA GLY A 399 7.50 -18.62 -7.77
C GLY A 399 6.38 -19.65 -7.68
N GLU A 400 5.19 -19.28 -8.16
CA GLU A 400 4.10 -20.24 -8.33
C GLU A 400 4.27 -21.04 -9.62
N GLU A 401 3.80 -22.30 -9.65
CA GLU A 401 3.91 -23.19 -10.82
C GLU A 401 3.31 -22.61 -12.12
N ASN A 402 2.39 -21.64 -12.00
CA ASN A 402 1.72 -20.98 -13.14
C ASN A 402 2.31 -19.62 -13.51
N TYR A 403 3.43 -19.22 -12.90
CA TYR A 403 4.14 -18.00 -13.25
C TYR A 403 4.83 -18.21 -14.61
N SER A 404 4.12 -17.84 -15.69
CA SER A 404 4.47 -18.21 -17.06
C SER A 404 4.79 -17.01 -17.96
N GLU A 405 4.71 -15.80 -17.43
CA GLU A 405 4.91 -14.57 -18.20
C GLU A 405 6.41 -14.22 -18.34
N THR A 406 7.22 -14.44 -17.30
CA THR A 406 8.66 -14.15 -17.25
C THR A 406 9.38 -15.15 -16.32
N GLU A 407 10.71 -15.14 -16.29
CA GLU A 407 11.47 -15.89 -15.27
C GLU A 407 11.17 -15.33 -13.88
N TRP A 408 10.95 -16.23 -12.90
CA TRP A 408 10.69 -15.79 -11.53
C TRP A 408 11.94 -15.20 -10.89
N ILE A 409 11.83 -13.95 -10.48
CA ILE A 409 12.84 -13.29 -9.67
C ILE A 409 12.53 -13.61 -8.21
N SER A 410 13.49 -14.15 -7.46
CA SER A 410 13.26 -14.51 -6.06
C SER A 410 12.85 -13.28 -5.21
N ARG A 411 11.97 -13.52 -4.24
CA ARG A 411 11.44 -12.53 -3.28
C ARG A 411 11.85 -12.85 -1.85
N ILE A 412 12.78 -13.78 -1.63
CA ILE A 412 13.16 -14.28 -0.30
C ILE A 412 13.83 -13.21 0.58
N ASN A 413 14.39 -12.16 -0.04
CA ASN A 413 15.04 -11.05 0.65
C ASN A 413 14.11 -9.83 0.82
N ASP A 414 12.82 -9.99 0.53
CA ASP A 414 11.84 -8.90 0.59
C ASP A 414 11.07 -8.94 1.92
N PRO A 415 11.26 -7.96 2.84
CA PRO A 415 10.52 -7.90 4.10
C PRO A 415 9.00 -7.94 3.95
N GLU A 416 8.44 -7.29 2.91
CA GLU A 416 7.00 -7.28 2.67
C GLU A 416 6.48 -8.66 2.25
N CYS A 417 7.29 -9.42 1.50
CA CYS A 417 6.96 -10.80 1.15
C CYS A 417 7.13 -11.73 2.36
N LEU A 418 8.24 -11.61 3.10
CA LEU A 418 8.52 -12.43 4.29
C LEU A 418 7.45 -12.26 5.37
N ALA A 419 6.90 -11.05 5.51
CA ALA A 419 5.84 -10.76 6.46
C ALA A 419 4.60 -11.65 6.30
N CYS A 420 4.38 -12.17 5.09
CA CYS A 420 3.29 -13.09 4.76
C CYS A 420 3.75 -14.51 4.39
N HIS A 421 5.05 -14.81 4.39
CA HIS A 421 5.56 -16.12 3.92
C HIS A 421 6.49 -16.83 4.90
N ALA A 422 6.78 -16.24 6.07
CA ALA A 422 7.65 -16.85 7.09
C ALA A 422 7.12 -16.63 8.52
N VAL A 423 7.70 -17.34 9.49
CA VAL A 423 7.35 -17.20 10.91
C VAL A 423 8.02 -16.00 11.55
N GLY A 424 7.30 -15.33 12.45
CA GLY A 424 7.86 -14.30 13.31
C GLY A 424 7.93 -12.91 12.68
N TRP A 425 6.97 -12.60 11.83
CA TRP A 425 6.78 -11.28 11.24
C TRP A 425 5.37 -10.74 11.51
N ASN A 426 5.24 -9.42 11.57
CA ASN A 426 3.95 -8.76 11.54
C ASN A 426 3.49 -8.56 10.09
N PRO A 427 2.41 -9.22 9.62
CA PRO A 427 1.98 -9.16 8.23
C PRO A 427 1.46 -7.78 7.77
N GLN A 428 1.07 -6.92 8.71
CA GLN A 428 0.45 -5.63 8.38
C GLN A 428 1.44 -4.46 8.48
N GLU A 429 2.21 -4.46 9.56
CA GLU A 429 3.22 -3.43 9.81
C GLU A 429 4.58 -3.77 9.21
N VAL A 430 4.72 -4.98 8.65
CA VAL A 430 5.92 -5.47 7.93
C VAL A 430 7.16 -5.26 8.77
N PHE A 431 7.19 -5.81 9.98
CA PHE A 431 8.39 -5.81 10.80
C PHE A 431 8.64 -7.19 11.36
N ARG A 432 9.91 -7.50 11.57
CA ARG A 432 10.36 -8.77 12.13
C ARG A 432 10.29 -8.72 13.66
N PHE A 433 9.78 -9.78 14.27
CA PHE A 433 9.93 -9.97 15.70
C PHE A 433 11.30 -10.58 16.04
N GLU A 434 11.81 -10.30 17.22
CA GLU A 434 13.02 -10.97 17.72
C GLU A 434 12.87 -12.50 17.67
N GLY A 435 13.90 -13.18 17.15
CA GLY A 435 13.87 -14.63 16.92
C GLY A 435 12.98 -15.09 15.75
N GLY A 436 12.38 -14.18 14.97
CA GLY A 436 11.67 -14.51 13.74
C GLY A 436 12.59 -14.89 12.58
N PHE A 437 12.02 -15.38 11.49
CA PHE A 437 12.75 -15.79 10.29
C PHE A 437 13.61 -14.65 9.73
N VAL A 438 14.86 -14.95 9.42
CA VAL A 438 15.84 -14.04 8.81
C VAL A 438 16.19 -14.54 7.41
N ASN A 439 16.80 -15.72 7.34
CA ASN A 439 17.20 -16.35 6.09
C ASN A 439 17.18 -17.89 6.22
N MET A 440 17.44 -18.57 5.11
CA MET A 440 17.43 -20.03 5.03
C MET A 440 18.61 -20.72 5.72
N GLU A 441 19.69 -19.99 6.01
CA GLU A 441 20.89 -20.52 6.68
C GLU A 441 20.71 -20.52 8.20
N ASP A 442 20.31 -19.37 8.76
CA ASP A 442 20.20 -19.14 10.20
C ASP A 442 18.88 -19.65 10.78
N THR A 443 17.79 -19.57 10.01
CA THR A 443 16.43 -19.84 10.51
C THR A 443 15.60 -20.79 9.63
N PRO A 444 16.14 -21.91 9.12
CA PRO A 444 15.40 -22.82 8.23
C PRO A 444 14.15 -23.44 8.89
N HIS A 445 14.15 -23.56 10.21
CA HIS A 445 13.04 -24.10 11.01
C HIS A 445 11.83 -23.14 11.12
N LEU A 446 11.99 -21.87 10.69
CA LEU A 446 10.95 -20.83 10.72
C LEU A 446 10.31 -20.55 9.36
N THR A 447 10.55 -21.44 8.38
CA THR A 447 9.91 -21.38 7.08
C THR A 447 8.41 -21.69 7.12
N GLY A 448 7.71 -21.22 6.09
CA GLY A 448 6.28 -21.30 5.91
C GLY A 448 5.50 -20.35 6.82
N GLN A 449 4.19 -20.38 6.65
CA GLN A 449 3.23 -19.91 7.65
C GLN A 449 3.07 -21.00 8.72
N GLY A 450 4.04 -21.05 9.64
CA GLY A 450 4.18 -22.10 10.65
C GLY A 450 3.13 -22.05 11.77
N CYS A 451 3.19 -23.04 12.68
CA CYS A 451 2.26 -23.16 13.81
C CYS A 451 2.20 -21.86 14.63
N GLU A 452 3.36 -21.21 14.82
CA GLU A 452 3.52 -20.06 15.70
C GLU A 452 2.93 -18.76 15.13
N ASN A 453 2.64 -18.68 13.82
CA ASN A 453 1.92 -17.53 13.25
C ASN A 453 0.42 -17.55 13.58
N CYS A 454 -0.13 -18.73 13.88
CA CYS A 454 -1.49 -18.86 14.40
C CYS A 454 -1.52 -18.85 15.92
N HIS A 455 -0.62 -19.60 16.54
CA HIS A 455 -0.64 -19.92 17.97
C HIS A 455 0.22 -19.00 18.85
N GLY A 456 1.05 -18.16 18.24
CA GLY A 456 2.05 -17.34 18.94
C GLY A 456 3.38 -18.08 19.19
N PRO A 457 4.40 -17.40 19.72
CA PRO A 457 5.71 -17.99 19.97
C PRO A 457 5.64 -19.12 21.02
N GLY A 458 6.22 -20.27 20.67
CA GLY A 458 6.07 -21.52 21.41
C GLY A 458 7.11 -21.78 22.50
N SER A 459 8.15 -20.95 22.65
CA SER A 459 9.28 -21.27 23.53
C SER A 459 8.85 -21.55 24.97
N HIS A 460 8.04 -20.68 25.57
CA HIS A 460 7.53 -20.88 26.93
C HIS A 460 6.68 -22.14 27.08
N HIS A 461 5.81 -22.43 26.11
CA HIS A 461 5.02 -23.66 26.13
C HIS A 461 5.93 -24.89 26.11
N THR A 462 6.92 -24.93 25.23
CA THR A 462 7.83 -26.07 25.13
C THR A 462 8.72 -26.24 26.36
N GLU A 463 9.14 -25.15 27.00
CA GLU A 463 9.89 -25.18 28.26
C GLU A 463 9.06 -25.79 29.38
N MET A 464 7.81 -25.34 29.54
CA MET A 464 6.91 -25.84 30.57
C MET A 464 6.52 -27.32 30.34
N GLU A 465 6.38 -27.77 29.09
CA GLU A 465 6.15 -29.19 28.80
C GLU A 465 7.38 -30.06 29.10
N ALA A 466 8.60 -29.53 28.97
CA ALA A 466 9.80 -30.24 29.40
C ALA A 466 9.78 -30.46 30.92
N VAL A 467 9.46 -29.41 31.70
CA VAL A 467 9.29 -29.49 33.16
C VAL A 467 8.19 -30.49 33.53
N PHE A 468 7.05 -30.48 32.82
CA PHE A 468 5.98 -31.45 33.03
C PHE A 468 6.44 -32.89 32.76
N THR A 469 7.22 -33.11 31.71
CA THR A 469 7.71 -34.44 31.32
C THR A 469 8.60 -35.04 32.40
N GLU A 470 9.43 -34.22 33.04
CA GLU A 470 10.32 -34.62 34.13
C GLU A 470 9.56 -34.82 35.46
N THR A 471 8.73 -33.86 35.84
CA THR A 471 8.11 -33.82 37.17
C THR A 471 6.80 -34.60 37.25
N ARG A 472 6.10 -34.77 36.12
CA ARG A 472 4.72 -35.25 36.02
C ARG A 472 3.71 -34.45 36.85
N GLN A 473 4.06 -33.21 37.21
CA GLN A 473 3.21 -32.30 37.98
C GLN A 473 2.64 -31.20 37.09
N SER A 474 1.32 -31.05 37.10
CA SER A 474 0.65 -29.98 36.36
C SER A 474 0.53 -28.73 37.23
N THR A 475 1.56 -27.89 37.22
CA THR A 475 1.56 -26.61 37.96
C THR A 475 0.67 -25.56 37.28
N PRO A 476 0.28 -24.48 37.99
CA PRO A 476 -0.45 -23.36 37.38
C PRO A 476 0.27 -22.76 36.17
N ASP A 477 1.60 -22.66 36.20
CA ASP A 477 2.40 -22.10 35.10
C ASP A 477 2.34 -22.99 33.85
N ILE A 478 2.41 -24.32 34.01
CA ILE A 478 2.24 -25.27 32.90
C ILE A 478 0.84 -25.14 32.29
N VAL A 479 -0.19 -24.99 33.13
CA VAL A 479 -1.56 -24.78 32.66
C VAL A 479 -1.66 -23.45 31.90
N ALA A 480 -1.11 -22.37 32.43
CA ALA A 480 -1.11 -21.06 31.79
C ALA A 480 -0.40 -21.09 30.42
N ALA A 481 0.77 -21.73 30.33
CA ALA A 481 1.51 -21.88 29.09
C ALA A 481 0.73 -22.68 28.03
N ARG A 482 0.02 -23.74 28.45
CA ARG A 482 -0.89 -24.51 27.58
C ARG A 482 -2.09 -23.70 27.11
N GLU A 483 -2.65 -22.83 27.93
CA GLU A 483 -3.78 -21.97 27.52
C GLU A 483 -3.34 -20.86 26.57
N ALA A 484 -2.17 -20.26 26.80
CA ALA A 484 -1.66 -19.13 26.02
C ALA A 484 -1.48 -19.44 24.53
N ILE A 485 -1.17 -20.68 24.18
CA ILE A 485 -0.94 -21.12 22.79
C ILE A 485 -2.24 -21.61 22.10
N LYS A 486 -3.38 -21.63 22.79
CA LYS A 486 -4.64 -22.10 22.19
C LYS A 486 -5.29 -21.05 21.32
N VAL A 487 -5.70 -21.47 20.13
CA VAL A 487 -6.51 -20.67 19.21
C VAL A 487 -7.91 -21.26 19.16
N ASN A 488 -8.90 -20.48 19.57
CA ASN A 488 -10.30 -20.85 19.39
C ASN A 488 -10.86 -20.26 18.09
N LEU A 489 -12.07 -20.68 17.71
CA LEU A 489 -12.72 -20.27 16.46
C LEU A 489 -12.85 -18.75 16.32
N VAL A 490 -13.23 -18.06 17.40
CA VAL A 490 -13.44 -16.60 17.38
C VAL A 490 -12.11 -15.87 17.21
N MET A 491 -11.04 -16.33 17.87
CA MET A 491 -9.69 -15.80 17.68
C MET A 491 -9.19 -16.06 16.26
N ALA A 492 -9.37 -17.28 15.75
CA ALA A 492 -8.98 -17.63 14.39
C ALA A 492 -9.64 -16.72 13.36
N GLU A 493 -10.96 -16.53 13.46
CA GLU A 493 -11.75 -15.72 12.54
C GLU A 493 -11.39 -14.23 12.63
N LYS A 494 -11.40 -13.67 13.85
CA LYS A 494 -11.39 -12.21 14.02
C LYS A 494 -10.00 -11.61 14.24
N GLN A 495 -9.00 -12.42 14.55
CA GLN A 495 -7.69 -11.93 14.99
C GLN A 495 -6.50 -12.60 14.29
N VAL A 496 -6.63 -13.83 13.81
CA VAL A 496 -5.51 -14.55 13.19
C VAL A 496 -5.63 -14.51 11.67
N CYS A 497 -6.70 -15.09 11.10
CA CYS A 497 -6.80 -15.26 9.65
C CYS A 497 -6.88 -13.93 8.92
N VAL A 498 -7.65 -12.97 9.44
CA VAL A 498 -7.85 -11.63 8.84
C VAL A 498 -6.59 -10.76 8.81
N LYS A 499 -5.51 -11.17 9.51
CA LYS A 499 -4.22 -10.49 9.41
C LYS A 499 -3.51 -10.73 8.08
N CYS A 500 -3.87 -11.77 7.34
CA CYS A 500 -3.32 -12.06 6.01
C CYS A 500 -4.41 -12.26 4.97
N HIS A 501 -5.58 -12.75 5.35
CA HIS A 501 -6.73 -12.92 4.46
C HIS A 501 -7.62 -11.68 4.45
N ASP A 502 -7.10 -10.63 3.82
CA ASP A 502 -7.84 -9.42 3.50
C ASP A 502 -8.34 -9.45 2.04
N PHE A 503 -8.98 -8.35 1.62
CA PHE A 503 -9.50 -8.20 0.27
C PHE A 503 -8.40 -8.27 -0.81
N GLU A 504 -7.17 -7.88 -0.50
CA GLU A 504 -6.09 -7.82 -1.48
C GLU A 504 -5.39 -9.17 -1.66
N ASN A 505 -5.09 -9.80 -0.54
CA ASN A 505 -4.31 -11.02 -0.46
C ASN A 505 -5.20 -12.25 -0.69
N SER A 506 -6.48 -12.17 -0.33
CA SER A 506 -7.41 -13.29 -0.44
C SER A 506 -8.86 -12.80 -0.66
N PRO A 507 -9.19 -12.15 -1.80
CA PRO A 507 -10.51 -11.57 -2.07
C PRO A 507 -11.67 -12.59 -2.00
N LYS A 508 -11.38 -13.87 -2.26
CA LYS A 508 -12.35 -14.98 -2.17
C LYS A 508 -12.33 -15.68 -0.80
N PHE A 509 -11.74 -15.06 0.22
CA PHE A 509 -11.67 -15.63 1.56
C PHE A 509 -13.08 -15.83 2.11
N ASN A 510 -13.33 -17.05 2.60
CA ASN A 510 -14.53 -17.38 3.35
C ASN A 510 -14.08 -18.21 4.54
N PHE A 511 -14.22 -17.64 5.74
CA PHE A 511 -13.65 -18.24 6.94
C PHE A 511 -14.12 -19.69 7.14
N GLU A 512 -15.43 -19.95 7.05
CA GLU A 512 -16.00 -21.29 7.23
C GLU A 512 -15.37 -22.31 6.28
N LYS A 513 -15.28 -22.00 4.98
CA LYS A 513 -14.70 -22.90 3.97
C LYS A 513 -13.19 -23.10 4.12
N TYR A 514 -12.48 -22.08 4.60
CA TYR A 514 -11.02 -22.13 4.74
C TYR A 514 -10.61 -22.80 6.04
N TRP A 515 -11.39 -22.62 7.11
CA TRP A 515 -11.15 -23.20 8.41
C TRP A 515 -11.07 -24.73 8.36
N ASP A 516 -11.96 -25.39 7.62
CA ASP A 516 -11.95 -26.85 7.45
C ASP A 516 -10.65 -27.38 6.81
N LYS A 517 -9.94 -26.55 6.05
CA LYS A 517 -8.67 -26.92 5.43
C LYS A 517 -7.53 -26.97 6.44
N VAL A 518 -7.58 -26.17 7.50
CA VAL A 518 -6.47 -25.98 8.47
C VAL A 518 -6.78 -26.53 9.86
N ILE A 519 -8.06 -26.65 10.23
CA ILE A 519 -8.47 -27.10 11.56
C ILE A 519 -7.88 -28.48 11.89
N HIS A 520 -7.37 -28.56 13.11
CA HIS A 520 -6.94 -29.80 13.75
C HIS A 520 -7.50 -29.79 15.18
N ARG A 521 -8.12 -30.90 15.57
CA ARG A 521 -8.76 -31.06 16.88
C ARG A 521 -8.10 -32.21 17.64
N GLY A 522 -7.93 -32.02 18.94
CA GLY A 522 -7.47 -33.06 19.85
C GLY A 522 -6.09 -32.77 20.44
N LYS A 523 -5.84 -33.38 21.60
CA LYS A 523 -4.48 -33.57 22.12
C LYS A 523 -3.92 -34.82 21.45
N ASP A 524 -2.69 -34.75 20.99
CA ASP A 524 -1.95 -35.93 20.54
C ASP A 524 -1.34 -36.68 21.72
#